data_AF-A0A7J6T5H5-F1
#
_entry.id   AF-A0A7J6T5H5-F1
#
_cell.length_a   1.000
_cell.length_b   1.000
_cell.length_c   1.000
_cell.angle_alpha   90.00
_cell.angle_beta   90.00
_cell.angle_gamma   90.00
#
_symmetry.space_group_name_H-M   'P 1'
#
loop_
_entity.id
_entity.type
_entity.pdbx_description
1 polymer ?
#
loop_
_entity_poly.entity_id
_entity_poly.type
_entity_poly.pdbx_seq_one_letter_code
_entity_poly.pdbx_strand_id
1 'polypeptide(L)'
;MMPLVRVDRGAIRFVLKGANIMTPGLTSPGGALPQHLQKDQIVAIIAEGKEHICAIGRSLQSADEITVGVVVEVVNPAGGKRSTNQGIAIENIHYLNDGLWKLTSRPL
;
A
#
# COMPACT_ATOMS: atom_id res chain seq x y z
N MET A 1 12.84 -14.20 -1.74
CA MET A 1 11.78 -13.86 -0.76
C MET A 1 11.36 -12.41 -1.01
N MET A 2 10.07 -12.06 -0.88
CA MET A 2 9.56 -10.71 -1.16
C MET A 2 9.80 -9.74 0.01
N PRO A 3 10.11 -8.45 -0.22
CA PRO A 3 10.09 -7.44 0.83
C PRO A 3 8.69 -7.29 1.43
N LEU A 4 8.65 -7.06 2.73
CA LEU A 4 7.41 -6.89 3.48
C LEU A 4 7.14 -5.39 3.70
N VAL A 5 5.93 -4.96 3.39
CA VAL A 5 5.42 -3.63 3.70
C VAL A 5 4.24 -3.77 4.64
N ARG A 6 4.11 -2.85 5.60
CA ARG A 6 2.98 -2.83 6.54
C ARG A 6 2.07 -1.66 6.23
N VAL A 7 0.78 -1.95 6.08
CA VAL A 7 -0.26 -0.93 6.01
C VAL A 7 -0.93 -0.74 7.37
N ASP A 8 -1.34 0.49 7.67
CA ASP A 8 -2.07 0.78 8.89
C ASP A 8 -3.48 0.16 8.93
N ARG A 9 -4.11 0.23 10.11
CA ARG A 9 -5.47 -0.27 10.34
C ARG A 9 -6.53 0.34 9.42
N GLY A 10 -6.39 1.61 9.05
CA GLY A 10 -7.35 2.33 8.22
C GLY A 10 -7.40 1.78 6.79
N ALA A 11 -6.25 1.34 6.27
CA ALA A 11 -6.11 0.80 4.93
C ALA A 11 -6.67 -0.63 4.76
N ILE A 12 -6.71 -1.44 5.83
CA ILE A 12 -7.03 -2.89 5.77
C ILE A 12 -8.31 -3.17 4.98
N ARG A 13 -9.40 -2.46 5.30
CA ARG A 13 -10.71 -2.67 4.66
C ARG A 13 -10.71 -2.41 3.16
N PHE A 14 -9.81 -1.55 2.68
CA PHE A 14 -9.70 -1.16 1.28
C PHE A 14 -8.80 -2.14 0.52
N VAL A 15 -7.68 -2.53 1.13
CA VAL A 15 -6.76 -3.54 0.56
C VAL A 15 -7.49 -4.87 0.33
N LEU A 16 -8.30 -5.32 1.29
CA LEU A 16 -9.13 -6.53 1.16
C LEU A 16 -10.28 -6.42 0.14
N LYS A 17 -10.47 -5.25 -0.47
CA LYS A 17 -11.40 -5.01 -1.56
C LYS A 17 -10.70 -4.75 -2.90
N GLY A 18 -9.38 -4.97 -2.96
CA GLY A 18 -8.58 -4.77 -4.18
C GLY A 18 -8.16 -3.33 -4.44
N ALA A 19 -8.31 -2.42 -3.47
CA ALA A 19 -7.81 -1.06 -3.64
C ALA A 19 -6.28 -1.04 -3.64
N ASN A 20 -5.72 -0.08 -4.38
CA ASN A 20 -4.30 0.24 -4.32
C ASN A 20 -3.92 0.83 -2.96
N ILE A 21 -2.64 0.72 -2.61
CA ILE A 21 -2.12 1.21 -1.34
C ILE A 21 -1.64 2.63 -1.54
N MET A 22 -2.22 3.52 -0.76
CA MET A 22 -1.90 4.95 -0.78
C MET A 22 -0.75 5.24 0.17
N THR A 23 0.09 6.22 -0.17
CA THR A 23 1.25 6.63 0.65
C THR A 23 0.93 6.86 2.13
N PRO A 24 -0.18 7.55 2.50
CA PRO A 24 -0.51 7.78 3.91
C PRO A 24 -0.68 6.49 4.73
N GLY A 25 -1.13 5.40 4.10
CA GLY A 25 -1.29 4.10 4.76
C GLY A 25 0.04 3.40 5.08
N LEU A 26 1.14 3.87 4.47
CA LEU A 26 2.50 3.33 4.65
C LEU A 26 3.37 4.24 5.52
N THR A 27 3.11 5.55 5.52
CA THR A 27 3.89 6.56 6.28
C THR A 27 3.23 6.96 7.61
N SER A 28 2.05 6.42 7.93
CA SER A 28 1.43 6.62 9.25
C SER A 28 2.16 5.82 10.34
N PRO A 29 1.90 6.09 11.64
CA PRO A 29 2.55 5.35 12.74
C PRO A 29 2.33 3.82 12.70
N GLY A 30 1.22 3.38 12.11
CA GLY A 30 0.90 1.96 11.91
C GLY A 30 1.51 1.36 10.63
N GLY A 31 1.93 2.20 9.69
CA GLY A 31 2.62 1.79 8.47
C GLY A 31 4.07 1.37 8.74
N ALA A 32 4.67 0.68 7.78
CA ALA A 32 6.13 0.44 7.74
C ALA A 32 6.59 0.12 6.31
N LEU A 33 7.76 0.63 5.96
CA LEU A 33 8.41 0.43 4.66
C LEU A 33 9.83 -0.11 4.86
N PRO A 34 10.30 -1.03 4.01
CA PRO A 34 11.70 -1.42 4.00
C PRO A 34 12.56 -0.30 3.40
N GLN A 35 13.74 -0.06 3.96
CA GLN A 35 14.62 1.06 3.57
C GLN A 35 15.09 1.01 2.10
N HIS A 36 15.22 -0.19 1.52
CA HIS A 36 15.75 -0.38 0.17
C HIS A 36 14.68 -0.80 -0.84
N LEU A 37 13.41 -0.39 -0.63
CA LEU A 37 12.35 -0.68 -1.58
C LEU A 37 12.62 0.03 -2.91
N GLN A 38 12.65 -0.74 -3.99
CA GLN A 38 12.81 -0.20 -5.34
C GLN A 38 11.46 -0.06 -6.04
N LYS A 39 11.38 0.89 -6.97
CA LYS A 39 10.26 0.99 -7.91
C LYS A 39 10.15 -0.29 -8.74
N ASP A 40 8.93 -0.65 -9.10
CA ASP A 40 8.54 -1.88 -9.81
C ASP A 40 8.83 -3.20 -9.06
N GLN A 41 9.32 -3.13 -7.82
CA GLN A 41 9.56 -4.31 -6.99
C GLN A 41 8.24 -4.91 -6.50
N ILE A 42 8.13 -6.24 -6.56
CA ILE A 42 7.00 -7.00 -6.00
C ILE A 42 7.16 -7.08 -4.48
N VAL A 43 6.09 -6.75 -3.75
CA VAL A 43 6.06 -6.69 -2.29
C VAL A 43 4.91 -7.50 -1.70
N ALA A 44 5.16 -8.03 -0.51
CA ALA A 44 4.15 -8.64 0.33
C ALA A 44 3.59 -7.61 1.32
N ILE A 45 2.27 -7.50 1.39
CA ILE A 45 1.58 -6.50 2.22
C ILE A 45 0.99 -7.19 3.45
N ILE A 46 1.42 -6.75 4.63
CA ILE A 46 0.85 -7.16 5.92
C ILE A 46 0.05 -6.01 6.52
N ALA A 47 -1.01 -6.34 7.25
CA ALA A 47 -1.80 -5.37 7.98
C ALA A 47 -1.28 -5.20 9.42
N GLU A 48 -1.36 -3.98 9.95
CA GLU A 48 -1.03 -3.72 11.36
C GLU A 48 -1.81 -4.66 12.30
N GLY A 49 -1.06 -5.35 13.17
CA GLY A 49 -1.62 -6.32 14.12
C GLY A 49 -2.10 -7.63 13.51
N LYS A 50 -1.66 -7.97 12.28
CA LYS A 50 -1.88 -9.27 11.64
C LYS A 50 -0.56 -9.98 11.40
N GLU A 51 -0.61 -11.31 11.38
CA GLU A 51 0.56 -12.19 11.17
C GLU A 51 0.71 -12.63 9.71
N HIS A 52 -0.40 -12.73 8.98
CA HIS A 52 -0.41 -13.19 7.61
C HIS A 52 -0.53 -12.02 6.62
N ILE A 53 0.10 -12.22 5.46
CA ILE A 53 0.04 -11.32 4.31
C ILE A 53 -1.40 -11.26 3.82
N CYS A 54 -1.91 -10.06 3.58
CA CYS A 54 -3.27 -9.83 3.10
C CYS A 54 -3.34 -9.44 1.62
N ALA A 55 -2.21 -9.03 1.02
CA ALA A 55 -2.11 -8.72 -0.40
C ALA A 55 -0.67 -8.82 -0.92
N ILE A 56 -0.55 -8.88 -2.24
CA ILE A 56 0.69 -8.76 -3.01
C ILE A 56 0.50 -7.58 -3.95
N GLY A 57 1.52 -6.75 -4.07
CA GLY A 57 1.49 -5.59 -4.96
C GLY A 57 2.84 -5.30 -5.60
N ARG A 58 2.83 -4.31 -6.49
CA ARG A 58 4.03 -3.76 -7.12
C ARG A 58 4.24 -2.33 -6.67
N SER A 59 5.43 -2.02 -6.18
CA SER A 59 5.77 -0.66 -5.80
C SER A 59 5.82 0.24 -7.02
N LEU A 60 5.11 1.37 -6.99
CA LEU A 60 5.17 2.39 -8.04
C LEU A 60 6.25 3.44 -7.76
N GLN A 61 6.78 3.44 -6.54
CA GLN A 61 7.73 4.40 -6.00
C GLN A 61 8.81 3.69 -5.19
N SER A 62 9.98 4.30 -4.99
CA SER A 62 10.99 3.80 -4.05
C SER A 62 10.64 4.13 -2.59
N ALA A 63 11.31 3.50 -1.62
CA ALA A 63 11.14 3.82 -0.20
C ALA A 63 11.37 5.31 0.09
N ASP A 64 12.38 5.90 -0.55
CA ASP A 64 12.74 7.30 -0.38
C ASP A 64 11.64 8.21 -0.94
N GLU A 65 11.10 7.90 -2.12
CA GLU A 65 10.01 8.66 -2.73
C GLU A 65 8.72 8.61 -1.89
N ILE A 66 8.41 7.43 -1.32
CA ILE A 66 7.24 7.25 -0.45
C ILE A 66 7.42 8.02 0.86
N THR A 67 8.62 8.02 1.44
CA THR A 67 8.90 8.62 2.75
C THR A 67 9.07 10.14 2.69
N VAL A 68 9.88 10.63 1.74
CA VAL A 68 10.09 12.08 1.52
C VAL A 68 8.81 12.73 1.01
N GLY A 69 8.01 11.93 0.30
CA GLY A 69 6.70 12.28 -0.16
C GLY A 69 6.71 13.07 -1.46
N VAL A 70 5.91 12.60 -2.41
CA VAL A 70 5.56 13.43 -3.56
C VAL A 70 4.59 14.48 -3.02
N VAL A 71 5.08 15.71 -2.88
CA VAL A 71 4.24 16.86 -2.55
C VAL A 71 3.36 17.14 -3.76
N VAL A 72 2.16 16.55 -3.77
CA VAL A 72 1.12 17.02 -4.67
C VAL A 72 0.64 18.35 -4.12
N GLU A 73 0.88 19.43 -4.86
CA GLU A 73 0.31 20.74 -4.53
C GLU A 73 -1.20 20.67 -4.71
N VAL A 74 -1.93 20.33 -3.64
CA VAL A 74 -3.39 20.41 -3.64
C VAL A 74 -3.75 21.87 -3.38
N VAL A 75 -4.10 22.59 -4.44
CA VAL A 75 -4.70 23.92 -4.32
C VAL A 75 -6.13 23.74 -3.85
N ASN A 76 -6.39 24.06 -2.58
CA ASN A 76 -7.75 24.15 -2.07
C ASN A 76 -8.42 25.40 -2.66
N PRO A 77 -9.69 25.33 -3.10
CA PRO A 77 -10.42 26.50 -3.63
C PRO A 77 -10.58 27.65 -2.60
N ALA A 78 -10.29 27.38 -1.32
CA ALA A 78 -10.27 28.37 -0.24
C ALA A 78 -8.87 28.98 0.06
N GLY A 79 -7.86 28.78 -0.80
CA GLY A 79 -6.57 29.47 -0.72
C GLY A 79 -5.54 28.92 0.29
N GLY A 80 -5.86 27.86 1.03
CA GLY A 80 -4.91 27.20 1.93
C GLY A 80 -4.03 26.17 1.23
N LYS A 81 -2.71 26.39 1.18
CA LYS A 81 -1.72 25.40 0.70
C LYS A 81 -1.50 24.32 1.77
N ARG A 82 -1.76 23.05 1.45
CA ARG A 82 -1.35 21.90 2.28
C ARG A 82 -0.51 20.96 1.43
N SER A 83 0.75 20.76 1.81
CA SER A 83 1.56 19.65 1.31
C SER A 83 1.02 18.37 1.94
N THR A 84 0.44 17.50 1.12
CA THR A 84 0.02 16.18 1.59
C THR A 84 0.66 15.14 0.68
N ASN A 85 1.21 14.10 1.31
CA ASN A 85 1.84 12.99 0.62
C ASN A 85 0.72 12.13 0.01
N GLN A 86 0.18 12.57 -1.12
CA GLN A 86 -0.98 11.97 -1.78
C GLN A 86 -0.53 11.25 -3.04
N GLY A 87 -0.85 9.96 -3.13
CA GLY A 87 -0.51 9.16 -4.29
C GLY A 87 -0.69 7.68 -4.04
N ILE A 88 -0.74 6.92 -5.13
CA ILE A 88 -0.68 5.47 -5.09
C ILE A 88 0.79 5.08 -4.96
N ALA A 89 1.15 4.47 -3.83
CA ALA A 89 2.50 4.00 -3.58
C ALA A 89 2.71 2.58 -4.12
N ILE A 90 1.70 1.71 -3.96
CA ILE A 90 1.77 0.31 -4.40
C ILE A 90 0.47 -0.03 -5.13
N GLU A 91 0.62 -0.56 -6.34
CA GLU A 91 -0.46 -1.15 -7.12
C GLU A 91 -0.79 -2.55 -6.57
N ASN A 92 -2.07 -2.81 -6.30
CA ASN A 92 -2.53 -4.09 -5.77
C ASN A 92 -2.70 -5.10 -6.92
N ILE A 93 -2.05 -6.26 -6.81
CA ILE A 93 -2.06 -7.32 -7.84
C ILE A 93 -2.94 -8.50 -7.40
N HIS A 94 -2.82 -8.89 -6.14
CA HIS A 94 -3.55 -10.02 -5.58
C HIS A 94 -3.87 -9.75 -4.12
N TYR A 95 -5.05 -10.11 -3.66
CA TYR A 95 -5.45 -9.90 -2.27
C TYR A 95 -6.30 -11.04 -1.74
N LEU A 96 -6.33 -11.16 -0.42
CA LEU A 96 -7.09 -12.18 0.28
C LEU A 96 -8.58 -12.14 -0.11
N ASN A 97 -9.15 -13.30 -0.43
CA ASN A 97 -10.54 -13.48 -0.88
C ASN A 97 -10.89 -12.86 -2.25
N ASP A 98 -9.90 -12.51 -3.07
CA ASP A 98 -10.13 -12.19 -4.48
C ASP A 98 -10.50 -13.45 -5.31
N GLY A 99 -10.64 -13.27 -6.62
CA GLY A 99 -11.00 -14.37 -7.53
C GLY A 99 -9.97 -15.51 -7.53
N LEU A 100 -8.67 -15.17 -7.54
CA LEU A 100 -7.58 -16.14 -7.56
C LEU A 100 -7.52 -16.93 -6.26
N TRP A 101 -7.68 -16.25 -5.12
CA TRP A 101 -7.77 -16.89 -3.80
C TRP A 101 -8.93 -17.88 -3.72
N LYS A 102 -10.09 -17.49 -4.26
CA LYS A 102 -11.29 -18.35 -4.23
C LYS A 102 -11.18 -19.54 -5.17
N LEU A 103 -10.45 -19.41 -6.28
CA LEU A 103 -10.24 -20.49 -7.23
C LEU A 103 -9.59 -21.72 -6.57
N THR A 104 -8.62 -21.51 -5.67
CA THR A 104 -7.95 -22.61 -4.96
C THR A 104 -8.81 -23.27 -3.89
N SER A 105 -9.94 -22.65 -3.52
CA SER A 105 -10.89 -23.20 -2.53
C SER A 105 -12.03 -23.99 -3.15
N ARG A 106 -12.16 -24.01 -4.48
CA ARG A 106 -13.12 -24.87 -5.18
C ARG A 106 -12.49 -26.24 -5.45
N PRO A 107 -13.10 -27.35 -5.02
CA PRO A 107 -12.73 -28.65 -5.56
C PRO A 107 -12.97 -28.63 -7.07
N LEU A 108 -12.01 -29.17 -7.83
CA LEU A 108 -12.12 -29.39 -9.28
C LEU A 108 -13.31 -30.31 -9.60
#